data_AF-A0A9N9JQM9-F1
#
_entry.id   AF-A0A9N9JQM9-F1
#
_cell.length_a   1.000
_cell.length_b   1.000
_cell.length_c   1.000
_cell.angle_alpha   90.00
_cell.angle_beta   90.00
_cell.angle_gamma   90.00
#
_symmetry.space_group_name_H-M   'P 1'
#
loop_
_entity.id
_entity.type
_entity.pdbx_description
1 polymer ?
#
loop_
_entity_poly.entity_id
_entity_poly.type
_entity_poly.pdbx_seq_one_letter_code
_entity_poly.pdbx_strand_id
1 'polypeptide(L)'
;RHNQTFVNDLRMMVSADETGFYPVAFNSRRARKPLPTHITNNSNWNSWEIFGTNVSVKLDARWVIDYERIITTDQKEFDIAGLGIDELIDAYVQTVLSIIAIDKMCQKLLVNNEFNFELYHTLNPDNVLL
;
A
#
# COMPACT_ATOMS: atom_id res chain seq x y z
N ARG A 1 -16.86 -19.73 -7.11
CA ARG A 1 -15.66 -19.09 -6.50
C ARG A 1 -15.73 -19.22 -4.97
N HIS A 2 -15.76 -20.43 -4.43
CA HIS A 2 -15.66 -20.65 -2.99
C HIS A 2 -14.32 -21.33 -2.72
N ASN A 3 -13.63 -20.95 -1.65
CA ASN A 3 -12.36 -21.54 -1.18
C ASN A 3 -11.07 -21.13 -1.92
N GLN A 4 -10.90 -19.86 -2.27
CA GLN A 4 -9.64 -19.31 -2.79
C GLN A 4 -9.14 -18.19 -1.88
N THR A 5 -7.89 -18.27 -1.43
CA THR A 5 -7.24 -17.24 -0.61
C THR A 5 -6.44 -16.30 -1.48
N PHE A 6 -6.60 -14.99 -1.31
CA PHE A 6 -5.85 -13.98 -2.04
C PHE A 6 -5.03 -13.15 -1.09
N VAL A 7 -3.89 -12.67 -1.56
CA VAL A 7 -3.14 -11.61 -0.87
C VAL A 7 -3.91 -10.30 -1.08
N ASN A 8 -4.07 -9.56 0.00
CA ASN A 8 -4.70 -8.25 0.03
C ASN A 8 -3.74 -7.25 0.67
N ASP A 9 -3.66 -6.06 0.09
CA ASP A 9 -2.97 -4.91 0.67
C ASP A 9 -4.01 -3.92 1.19
N LEU A 10 -4.07 -3.77 2.51
CA LEU A 10 -4.98 -2.84 3.17
C LEU A 10 -4.34 -1.46 3.27
N ARG A 11 -5.10 -0.44 2.87
CA ARG A 11 -4.68 0.96 2.91
C ARG A 11 -5.69 1.77 3.68
N MET A 12 -5.23 2.35 4.78
CA MET A 12 -6.02 3.30 5.56
C MET A 12 -5.61 4.73 5.22
N MET A 13 -6.60 5.58 5.02
CA MET A 13 -6.44 7.02 4.94
C MET A 13 -6.75 7.61 6.31
N VAL A 14 -5.84 8.45 6.81
CA VAL A 14 -5.95 9.11 8.10
C VAL A 14 -5.81 10.61 7.89
N SER A 15 -6.58 11.38 8.64
CA SER A 15 -6.47 12.84 8.74
C SER A 15 -6.12 13.22 10.18
N ALA A 16 -5.74 14.47 10.40
CA ALA A 16 -5.44 15.01 11.72
C ALA A 16 -6.05 16.40 11.89
N ASP A 17 -6.47 16.70 13.12
CA ASP A 17 -6.82 18.05 13.57
C ASP A 17 -6.28 18.28 14.99
N GLU A 18 -6.73 19.36 15.63
CA GLU A 18 -6.32 19.74 16.98
C GLU A 18 -6.61 18.66 18.04
N THR A 19 -7.55 17.74 17.78
CA THR A 19 -7.93 16.65 18.68
C THR A 19 -7.13 15.36 18.46
N GLY A 20 -6.41 15.26 17.34
CA GLY A 20 -5.55 14.14 17.00
C GLY A 20 -5.83 13.53 15.63
N PHE A 21 -5.29 12.33 15.41
CA PHE A 21 -5.51 11.56 14.18
C PHE A 21 -6.85 10.83 14.20
N TYR A 22 -7.48 10.70 13.03
CA TYR A 22 -8.69 9.92 12.84
C TYR A 22 -8.75 9.28 11.44
N PRO A 23 -9.30 8.05 11.30
CA PRO A 23 -9.45 7.40 10.02
C PRO A 23 -10.53 8.08 9.17
N VAL A 24 -10.30 8.17 7.86
CA VAL A 24 -11.22 8.81 6.89
C VAL A 24 -11.80 7.79 5.92
N ALA A 25 -10.97 6.93 5.38
CA ALA A 25 -11.36 5.93 4.40
C ALA A 25 -10.43 4.72 4.48
N PHE A 26 -10.91 3.58 3.98
CA PHE A 26 -10.07 2.42 3.77
C PHE A 26 -10.31 1.84 2.38
N ASN A 27 -9.30 1.20 1.81
CA ASN A 27 -9.45 0.35 0.63
C ASN A 27 -8.49 -0.82 0.74
N SER A 28 -8.87 -1.93 0.12
CA SER A 28 -8.00 -3.09 -0.05
C SER A 28 -7.71 -3.30 -1.53
N ARG A 29 -6.49 -3.70 -1.83
CA ARG A 29 -6.07 -4.06 -3.19
C ARG A 29 -5.73 -5.54 -3.22
N ARG A 30 -6.48 -6.30 -4.01
CA ARG A 30 -6.30 -7.74 -4.15
C ARG A 30 -5.24 -8.06 -5.19
N ALA A 31 -4.46 -9.12 -4.94
CA ALA A 31 -3.56 -9.68 -5.94
C ALA A 31 -4.34 -10.29 -7.14
N ARG A 32 -3.63 -10.52 -8.25
CA ARG A 32 -4.26 -10.97 -9.51
C ARG A 32 -4.71 -12.43 -9.45
N LYS A 33 -3.91 -13.29 -8.83
CA LYS A 33 -4.16 -14.73 -8.68
C LYS A 33 -4.21 -15.11 -7.20
N PRO A 34 -4.99 -16.14 -6.84
CA PRO A 34 -5.00 -16.66 -5.48
C PRO A 34 -3.69 -17.37 -5.14
N LEU A 35 -3.46 -17.59 -3.85
CA LEU A 35 -2.38 -18.44 -3.36
C LEU A 35 -2.51 -19.85 -3.93
N PRO A 36 -1.45 -20.42 -4.53
CA PRO A 36 -1.48 -21.76 -5.06
C PRO A 36 -1.31 -22.76 -3.91
N THR A 37 -2.00 -23.91 -4.00
CA THR A 37 -1.83 -25.00 -3.02
C THR A 37 -0.47 -25.70 -3.16
N HIS A 38 0.12 -25.67 -4.35
CA HIS A 38 1.41 -26.28 -4.65
C HIS A 38 2.14 -25.46 -5.72
N ILE A 39 3.43 -25.22 -5.53
CA ILE A 39 4.30 -24.57 -6.53
C ILE A 39 5.12 -25.68 -7.19
N THR A 40 4.92 -25.92 -8.48
CA THR A 40 5.71 -26.92 -9.21
C THR A 40 7.09 -26.36 -9.56
N ASN A 41 8.15 -27.10 -9.25
CA ASN A 41 9.57 -26.70 -9.42
C ASN A 41 9.97 -26.34 -10.86
N ASN A 42 9.11 -26.64 -11.84
CA ASN A 42 9.30 -26.49 -13.28
C ASN A 42 8.28 -25.54 -13.92
N SER A 43 7.59 -24.72 -13.12
CA SER A 43 6.64 -23.73 -13.65
C SER A 43 7.32 -22.39 -13.93
N ASN A 44 6.96 -21.76 -15.05
CA ASN A 44 7.15 -20.33 -15.32
C ASN A 44 6.25 -19.49 -14.38
N TRP A 45 6.35 -19.74 -13.08
CA TRP A 45 5.51 -19.09 -12.09
C TRP A 45 6.01 -17.67 -11.84
N ASN A 46 5.09 -16.72 -11.90
CA ASN A 46 5.37 -15.33 -11.62
C ASN A 46 4.79 -14.97 -10.24
N SER A 47 5.67 -14.85 -9.25
CA SER A 47 5.32 -14.48 -7.88
C SER A 47 4.56 -13.14 -7.81
N TRP A 48 4.83 -12.21 -8.73
CA TRP A 48 4.15 -10.93 -8.79
C TRP A 48 2.64 -11.06 -9.06
N GLU A 49 2.21 -12.11 -9.76
CA GLU A 49 0.77 -12.32 -9.98
C GLU A 49 0.02 -12.69 -8.70
N ILE A 50 0.74 -13.17 -7.68
CA ILE A 50 0.17 -13.73 -6.44
C ILE A 50 0.35 -12.78 -5.26
N PHE A 51 1.50 -12.08 -5.19
CA PHE A 51 1.80 -11.14 -4.12
C PHE A 51 1.67 -9.68 -4.55
N GLY A 52 1.72 -9.39 -5.86
CA GLY A 52 1.62 -8.03 -6.37
C GLY A 52 0.21 -7.49 -6.29
N THR A 53 0.01 -6.46 -5.47
CA THR A 53 -1.28 -5.78 -5.27
C THR A 53 -1.40 -4.48 -6.05
N ASN A 54 -0.39 -4.13 -6.86
CA ASN A 54 -0.49 -2.98 -7.76
C ASN A 54 -1.65 -3.17 -8.74
N VAL A 55 -2.48 -2.13 -8.86
CA VAL A 55 -3.65 -2.10 -9.76
C VAL A 55 -3.31 -1.52 -11.12
N SER A 56 -2.14 -0.88 -11.27
CA SER A 56 -1.63 -0.43 -12.55
C SER A 56 -1.13 -1.62 -13.38
N VAL A 57 -1.73 -1.80 -14.55
CA VAL A 57 -1.36 -2.84 -15.52
C VAL A 57 -0.92 -2.15 -16.80
N LYS A 58 0.25 -2.55 -17.30
CA LYS A 58 0.74 -2.06 -18.59
C LYS A 58 0.08 -2.89 -19.69
N LEU A 59 -0.75 -2.25 -20.51
CA LEU A 59 -1.31 -2.81 -21.74
C LEU A 59 -0.66 -2.08 -22.91
N ASP A 60 0.21 -2.78 -23.62
CA ASP A 60 1.03 -2.22 -24.71
C ASP A 60 1.82 -0.97 -24.27
N ALA A 61 1.46 0.20 -24.81
CA ALA A 61 2.06 1.49 -24.50
C ALA A 61 1.26 2.32 -23.47
N ARG A 62 0.18 1.78 -22.90
CA ARG A 62 -0.71 2.48 -21.96
C ARG A 62 -0.76 1.81 -20.61
N TRP A 63 -0.86 2.61 -19.55
CA TRP A 63 -1.17 2.12 -18.21
C TRP A 63 -2.67 2.19 -17.98
N VAL A 64 -3.26 1.08 -17.55
CA VAL A 64 -4.67 1.00 -17.15
C VAL A 64 -4.77 0.59 -15.68
N ILE A 65 -5.91 0.85 -15.07
CA ILE A 65 -6.21 0.46 -13.68
C ILE A 65 -7.18 -0.73 -13.71
N ASP A 66 -6.82 -1.78 -12.99
CA ASP A 66 -7.69 -2.94 -12.76
C ASP A 66 -8.61 -2.69 -11.56
N TYR A 67 -9.75 -2.06 -11.83
CA TYR A 67 -10.71 -1.64 -10.81
C TYR A 67 -11.36 -2.81 -10.08
N GLU A 68 -11.48 -3.99 -10.69
CA GLU A 68 -12.09 -5.18 -10.05
C GLU A 68 -11.27 -5.74 -8.88
N ARG A 69 -10.01 -5.28 -8.74
CA ARG A 69 -9.12 -5.63 -7.63
C ARG A 69 -9.09 -4.58 -6.52
N ILE A 70 -9.79 -3.47 -6.68
CA ILE A 70 -9.98 -2.47 -5.64
C ILE A 70 -11.25 -2.83 -4.88
N ILE A 71 -11.12 -3.08 -3.59
CA ILE A 71 -12.23 -3.37 -2.68
C ILE A 71 -12.38 -2.17 -1.76
N THR A 72 -13.54 -1.52 -1.82
CA THR A 72 -13.85 -0.33 -1.02
C THR A 72 -14.82 -0.65 0.10
N THR A 73 -14.92 0.26 1.07
CA THR A 73 -15.70 0.10 2.32
C THR A 73 -17.20 -0.08 2.11
N ASP A 74 -17.69 0.51 1.03
CA ASP A 74 -19.09 0.58 0.63
C ASP A 74 -19.53 -0.64 -0.18
N GLN A 75 -18.58 -1.50 -0.56
CA GLN A 75 -18.83 -2.72 -1.31
C GLN A 75 -19.18 -3.87 -0.35
N LYS A 76 -20.17 -4.69 -0.72
CA LYS A 76 -20.53 -5.92 0.01
C LYS A 76 -19.34 -6.88 0.12
N GLU A 77 -18.42 -6.77 -0.82
CA GLU A 77 -17.15 -7.49 -0.91
C GLU A 77 -16.18 -7.14 0.23
N PHE A 78 -16.44 -6.11 1.03
CA PHE A 78 -15.62 -5.82 2.22
C PHE A 78 -15.65 -6.98 3.22
N ASP A 79 -16.80 -7.61 3.43
CA ASP A 79 -16.93 -8.80 4.28
C ASP A 79 -16.09 -9.98 3.73
N ILE A 80 -15.79 -9.99 2.43
CA ILE A 80 -15.00 -11.02 1.74
C ILE A 80 -13.49 -10.82 1.96
N ALA A 81 -13.05 -9.62 2.35
CA ALA A 81 -11.65 -9.36 2.66
C ALA A 81 -11.19 -10.11 3.93
N GLY A 82 -12.13 -10.54 4.78
CA GLY A 82 -11.83 -11.29 6.00
C GLY A 82 -11.05 -10.48 7.03
N LEU A 83 -11.17 -9.15 6.99
CA LEU A 83 -10.46 -8.23 7.88
C LEU A 83 -11.20 -8.15 9.22
N GLY A 84 -10.50 -8.47 10.30
CA GLY A 84 -10.97 -8.24 11.66
C GLY A 84 -10.71 -6.81 12.11
N ILE A 85 -11.17 -6.50 13.31
CA ILE A 85 -10.90 -5.20 13.95
C ILE A 85 -9.40 -5.01 14.23
N ASP A 86 -8.68 -6.10 14.52
CA ASP A 86 -7.25 -6.06 14.83
C ASP A 86 -6.44 -5.60 13.61
N GLU A 87 -6.73 -6.11 12.41
CA GLU A 87 -6.09 -5.64 11.18
C GLU A 87 -6.40 -4.16 10.88
N LEU A 88 -7.59 -3.68 11.24
CA LEU A 88 -7.94 -2.26 11.09
C LEU A 88 -7.15 -1.39 12.08
N ILE A 89 -6.95 -1.86 13.32
CA ILE A 89 -6.14 -1.17 14.32
C ILE A 89 -4.68 -1.11 13.87
N ASP A 90 -4.11 -2.22 13.40
CA ASP A 90 -2.74 -2.28 12.90
C ASP A 90 -2.54 -1.33 11.71
N ALA A 91 -3.47 -1.34 10.75
CA ALA A 91 -3.41 -0.43 9.60
C ALA A 91 -3.49 1.05 10.03
N TYR A 92 -4.32 1.37 11.02
CA TYR A 92 -4.41 2.71 11.58
C TYR A 92 -3.08 3.14 12.23
N VAL A 93 -2.56 2.32 13.14
CA VAL A 93 -1.32 2.60 13.87
C VAL A 93 -0.14 2.72 12.91
N GLN A 94 0.00 1.81 11.96
CA GLN A 94 1.06 1.85 10.96
C GLN A 94 0.98 3.12 10.10
N THR A 95 -0.22 3.55 9.72
CA THR A 95 -0.42 4.77 8.93
C THR A 95 -0.02 6.01 9.73
N VAL A 96 -0.49 6.12 10.99
CA VAL A 96 -0.14 7.23 11.89
C VAL A 96 1.37 7.31 12.11
N LEU A 97 2.03 6.18 12.41
CA LEU A 97 3.47 6.14 12.61
C LEU A 97 4.24 6.51 11.34
N SER A 98 3.75 6.10 10.17
CA SER A 98 4.36 6.46 8.88
C SER A 98 4.26 7.97 8.63
N ILE A 99 3.11 8.59 8.90
CA ILE A 99 2.93 10.05 8.78
C ILE A 99 3.92 10.79 9.71
N ILE A 100 4.00 10.37 10.97
CA ILE A 100 4.94 10.97 11.95
C ILE A 100 6.39 10.81 11.50
N ALA A 101 6.76 9.65 10.96
CA ALA A 101 8.11 9.39 10.46
C ALA A 101 8.46 10.29 9.26
N ILE A 102 7.52 10.47 8.33
CA ILE A 102 7.66 11.39 7.19
C ILE A 102 7.84 12.82 7.69
N ASP A 103 6.98 13.29 8.60
CA ASP A 103 7.07 14.65 9.14
C ASP A 103 8.41 14.90 9.85
N LYS A 104 8.85 13.96 10.69
CA LYS A 104 10.18 14.00 11.32
C LYS A 104 11.32 14.03 10.30
N MET A 105 11.20 13.29 9.19
CA MET A 105 12.18 13.32 8.11
C MET A 105 12.20 14.68 7.41
N CYS A 106 11.02 15.25 7.11
CA CYS A 106 10.89 16.58 6.53
C CYS A 106 11.52 17.66 7.42
N GLN A 107 11.28 17.62 8.73
CA GLN A 107 11.90 18.52 9.71
C GLN A 107 13.42 18.36 9.74
N LYS A 108 13.94 17.13 9.63
CA LYS A 108 15.38 16.88 9.57
C LYS A 108 16.02 17.41 8.28
N LEU A 109 15.27 17.33 7.16
CA LEU A 109 15.71 17.83 5.85
C LEU A 109 15.61 19.35 5.73
N LEU A 110 14.74 20.01 6.51
CA LEU A 110 14.58 21.47 6.51
C LEU A 110 15.35 22.11 7.67
N VAL A 111 16.56 22.60 7.41
CA VAL A 111 17.39 23.29 8.40
C VAL A 111 17.28 24.80 8.15
N ASN A 112 16.88 25.57 9.16
CA ASN A 112 16.68 27.02 9.04
C ASN A 112 15.76 27.44 7.88
N ASN A 113 14.72 26.64 7.61
CA ASN A 113 13.78 26.84 6.50
C ASN A 113 14.43 26.70 5.10
N GLU A 114 15.61 26.09 5.00
CA GLU A 114 16.28 25.73 3.76
C GLU A 114 16.39 24.20 3.65
N PHE A 115 16.20 23.68 2.44
CA PHE A 115 16.29 22.24 2.18
C PHE A 115 17.75 21.80 2.14
N ASN A 116 18.11 20.82 2.97
CA ASN A 116 19.45 20.27 3.05
C ASN A 116 19.68 19.20 1.96
N PHE A 117 20.12 19.66 0.78
CA PHE A 117 20.45 18.80 -0.34
C PHE A 117 21.59 17.82 -0.06
N GLU A 118 22.57 18.18 0.77
CA GLU A 118 23.69 17.31 1.13
C GLU A 118 23.21 16.09 1.93
N LEU A 119 22.35 16.33 2.93
CA LEU A 119 21.70 15.27 3.69
C LEU A 119 20.79 14.42 2.79
N TYR A 120 20.00 15.06 1.92
CA TYR A 120 19.13 14.34 1.00
C TYR A 120 19.92 13.42 0.06
N HIS A 121 21.04 13.89 -0.50
CA HIS A 121 21.94 13.09 -1.33
C HIS A 121 22.53 11.89 -0.59
N THR A 122 22.81 12.05 0.71
CA THR A 122 23.28 10.94 1.56
C THR A 122 22.19 9.89 1.82
N LEU A 123 20.93 10.31 1.87
CA LEU A 123 19.78 9.43 2.12
C LEU A 123 19.22 8.79 0.84
N ASN A 124 19.31 9.48 -0.30
CA ASN A 124 18.83 9.03 -1.60
C ASN A 124 19.97 9.06 -2.63
N PRO A 125 20.61 7.91 -2.93
CA PRO A 125 21.71 7.84 -3.88
C PRO A 125 21.25 7.85 -5.35
N ASP A 126 19.94 7.95 -5.63
CA ASP A 126 19.41 7.99 -6.99
C ASP A 126 19.54 9.38 -7.60
N ASN A 127 20.51 9.54 -8.50
CA ASN A 127 20.79 10.78 -9.22
C ASN A 127 19.62 11.30 -10.08
N VAL A 128 18.62 10.48 -10.41
CA VAL A 128 17.43 10.93 -11.14
C VAL A 128 16.49 11.74 -10.24
N LEU A 129 16.60 11.55 -8.93
CA LEU A 129 15.74 12.16 -7.91
C LEU A 129 16.41 13.31 -7.15
N LEU A 130 17.62 13.72 -7.59
CA LEU A 130 18.48 14.76 -7.00
C LEU A 130 18.51 16.01 -7.87
#